data_AF-A0A529Q0X7-F1
#
_entry.id   AF-A0A529Q0X7-F1
#
_cell.length_a   1.000
_cell.length_b   1.000
_cell.length_c   1.000
_cell.angle_alpha   90.00
_cell.angle_beta   90.00
_cell.angle_gamma   90.00
#
_symmetry.space_group_name_H-M   'P 1'
#
loop_
_entity.id
_entity.type
_entity.pdbx_description
1 polymer ?
#
loop_
_entity_poly.entity_id
_entity_poly.type
_entity_poly.pdbx_seq_one_letter_code
_entity_poly.pdbx_strand_id
1 'polypeptide(L)' 'MSSAFQTNKIGLHDLLKACDRGTLQLPDFQRSWVWDEDRIKSLVASISRAFPVGALMTLETSGVVSFK' A
#
# COMPACT_ATOMS: atom_id res chain seq x y z
N MET A 1 -5.08 20.14 15.62
CA MET A 1 -4.48 20.33 14.29
C MET A 1 -4.27 18.94 13.69
N SER A 2 -5.12 18.50 12.77
CA SER A 2 -4.91 17.21 12.11
C SER A 2 -3.79 17.37 11.09
N SER A 3 -2.68 16.67 11.30
CA SER A 3 -1.65 16.57 10.27
C SER A 3 -2.26 15.92 9.04
N ALA A 4 -2.19 16.57 7.87
CA ALA A 4 -2.65 16.00 6.60
C ALA A 4 -1.85 14.74 6.20
N PHE A 5 -0.68 14.52 6.81
CA PHE A 5 0.20 13.39 6.57
C PHE A 5 0.60 12.73 7.89
N GLN A 6 0.45 11.41 7.97
CA GLN A 6 0.88 10.64 9.14
C GLN A 6 2.13 9.84 8.77
N THR A 7 3.24 10.05 9.49
CA THR A 7 4.47 9.25 9.34
C THR A 7 4.47 8.04 10.31
N ASN A 8 3.30 7.65 10.82
CA ASN A 8 3.19 6.56 11.77
C ASN A 8 3.67 5.24 11.14
N LYS A 9 4.45 4.47 11.90
CA LYS A 9 4.98 3.18 11.45
C LYS A 9 3.87 2.12 11.51
N ILE A 10 3.15 1.94 10.40
CA ILE A 10 2.26 0.78 10.21
C ILE A 10 3.13 -0.42 9.80
N GLY A 11 2.95 -1.57 10.45
CA GLY A 11 3.68 -2.78 10.09
C GLY A 11 3.26 -3.29 8.71
N LEU A 12 4.22 -3.77 7.91
CA LEU A 12 3.94 -4.34 6.59
C LEU A 12 2.91 -5.48 6.68
N HIS A 13 3.01 -6.32 7.71
CA HIS A 13 2.05 -7.39 7.97
C HIS A 13 0.61 -6.88 8.15
N ASP A 14 0.43 -5.74 8.80
CA ASP A 14 -0.91 -5.18 9.04
C ASP A 14 -1.49 -4.58 7.76
N LEU A 15 -0.65 -3.98 6.91
CA LEU A 15 -1.02 -3.54 5.57
C LEU A 15 -1.45 -4.72 4.69
N LEU A 16 -0.69 -5.82 4.69
CA LEU A 16 -1.04 -7.03 3.93
C LEU A 16 -2.36 -7.63 4.41
N LYS A 17 -2.60 -7.68 5.73
CA LYS A 17 -3.90 -8.09 6.28
C LYS A 17 -5.03 -7.13 5.91
N ALA A 18 -4.76 -5.84 5.81
CA ALA A 18 -5.76 -4.87 5.38
C ALA A 18 -6.14 -5.05 3.90
N CYS A 19 -5.17 -5.40 3.05
CA CYS A 19 -5.42 -5.80 1.66
C CYS A 19 -6.26 -7.07 1.58
N ASP A 20 -5.87 -8.11 2.32
CA ASP A 20 -6.56 -9.40 2.36
C ASP A 20 -8.03 -9.27 2.79
N ARG A 21 -8.32 -8.43 3.79
CA ARG A 21 -9.69 -8.12 4.23
C ARG A 21 -10.48 -7.20 3.28
N GLY A 22 -9.85 -6.66 2.24
CA GLY A 22 -10.47 -5.67 1.35
C GLY A 22 -10.68 -4.29 1.99
N THR A 23 -10.05 -4.00 3.13
CA THR A 23 -10.09 -2.66 3.75
C THR A 23 -9.09 -1.68 3.11
N LEU A 24 -8.02 -2.20 2.51
CA LEU A 24 -7.07 -1.46 1.69
C LEU A 24 -7.16 -2.03 0.26
N GLN A 25 -7.51 -1.19 -0.70
CA GLN A 25 -7.77 -1.63 -2.07
C GLN A 25 -7.12 -0.68 -3.08
N LEU A 26 -6.88 -1.21 -4.27
CA LEU A 26 -6.46 -0.40 -5.42
C LEU A 26 -7.69 0.25 -6.06
N PRO A 27 -7.67 1.56 -6.32
CA PRO A 27 -8.75 2.21 -7.05
C PRO A 27 -8.84 1.72 -8.51
N ASP A 28 -10.04 1.75 -9.10
CA ASP A 28 -10.28 1.34 -10.48
C ASP A 28 -9.49 2.17 -11.52
N PHE A 29 -9.14 3.39 -11.16
CA PHE A 29 -8.30 4.28 -11.98
C PHE A 29 -6.80 4.03 -11.80
N GLN A 30 -6.40 2.95 -11.12
CA GLN A 30 -5.00 2.56 -11.01
C GLN A 30 -4.48 2.06 -12.36
N ARG A 31 -3.29 2.53 -12.74
CA ARG A 31 -2.62 2.07 -13.96
C ARG A 31 -2.38 0.56 -13.92
N SER A 32 -2.34 -0.07 -15.09
CA SER A 32 -1.94 -1.47 -15.21
C SER A 32 -0.55 -1.73 -14.62
N TRP A 33 -0.32 -2.98 -14.22
CA TRP A 33 0.97 -3.42 -13.71
C TRP A 33 2.09 -3.22 -14.74
N VAL A 34 3.20 -2.60 -14.32
CA VAL A 34 4.34 -2.28 -15.20
C VAL A 34 5.68 -2.77 -14.64
N TRP A 35 5.67 -3.52 -13.54
CA TRP A 35 6.92 -3.97 -12.91
C TRP A 35 7.38 -5.29 -13.53
N ASP A 36 8.62 -5.27 -14.01
CA ASP A 36 9.35 -6.47 -14.40
C ASP A 36 9.84 -7.27 -13.17
N GLU A 37 10.25 -8.51 -13.41
CA GLU A 37 10.66 -9.45 -12.36
C GLU A 37 11.85 -8.93 -11.53
N ASP A 38 12.80 -8.26 -12.17
CA ASP A 38 14.01 -7.78 -11.52
C ASP A 38 13.73 -6.63 -10.55
N ARG A 39 12.82 -5.71 -10.91
CA ARG A 39 12.34 -4.67 -10.01
C ARG A 39 11.61 -5.25 -8.81
N ILE A 40 10.80 -6.31 -9.00
CA ILE A 40 10.10 -6.99 -7.91
C ILE A 40 11.11 -7.60 -6.93
N LYS A 41 12.08 -8.37 -7.43
CA LYS A 41 13.15 -8.96 -6.61
C LYS A 41 13.93 -7.91 -5.83
N SER A 42 14.26 -6.80 -6.49
CA SER A 42 15.00 -5.68 -5.88
C SER A 42 14.22 -5.04 -4.73
N LEU A 43 12.91 -4.86 -4.89
CA LEU A 43 12.04 -4.33 -3.84
C LEU A 43 11.97 -5.28 -2.64
N VAL A 44 11.75 -6.57 -2.88
CA VAL A 44 11.70 -7.58 -1.81
C VAL A 44 13.02 -7.61 -1.04
N ALA A 45 14.16 -7.61 -1.74
CA ALA A 45 15.47 -7.57 -1.10
C ALA A 45 15.68 -6.32 -0.24
N SER A 46 15.20 -5.15 -0.68
CA SER A 46 15.24 -3.90 0.08
C SER A 46 14.42 -3.99 1.38
N ILE A 47 13.19 -4.52 1.29
CA ILE A 47 12.31 -4.75 2.44
C ILE A 47 12.95 -5.74 3.43
N SER A 48 13.48 -6.86 2.94
CA SER A 48 14.16 -7.86 3.79
C SER A 48 15.37 -7.30 4.53
N ARG A 49 16.03 -6.28 3.98
CA ARG A 49 17.15 -5.57 4.61
C ARG A 49 16.72 -4.37 5.46
N ALA A 50 15.41 -4.17 5.65
CA ALA A 50 14.82 -3.04 6.36
C ALA A 50 15.26 -1.66 5.82
N PHE A 51 15.58 -1.58 4.53
CA PHE A 51 15.85 -0.31 3.88
C PHE A 51 14.54 0.46 3.63
N PRO A 52 14.56 1.81 3.74
CA PRO A 52 13.38 2.62 3.46
C PRO A 52 13.00 2.51 1.97
N VAL A 53 11.75 2.13 1.70
CA VAL A 53 11.24 1.85 0.35
C VAL A 53 10.26 2.91 -0.18
N GLY A 54 10.16 4.07 0.49
CA GLY A 54 9.34 5.20 0.08
C GLY A 54 8.12 5.42 0.99
N ALA A 55 7.01 5.87 0.40
CA ALA A 55 5.77 6.17 1.10
C ALA A 55 4.55 5.57 0.39
N LEU A 56 3.53 5.23 1.16
CA LEU A 56 2.21 4.83 0.66
C LEU A 56 1.21 5.94 0.97
N MET A 57 0.38 6.30 -0.01
CA MET A 57 -0.71 7.24 0.17
C MET A 57 -2.02 6.48 0.10
N THR A 58 -2.88 6.68 1.10
CA THR A 58 -4.21 6.08 1.17
C THR A 58 -5.24 7.20 1.22
N LEU A 59 -6.43 6.92 0.67
CA LEU A 59 -7.59 7.80 0.76
C LEU A 59 -8.62 7.10 1.62
N GLU A 60 -8.93 7.67 2.79
CA GLU A 60 -10.03 7.16 3.61
C GLU A 60 -11.36 7.48 2.92
N THR A 61 -12.13 6.43 2.62
CA THR A 61 -13.47 6.56 2.06
C THR A 61 -14.50 6.17 3.13
N SER A 62 -15.39 7.08 3.48
CA SER A 62 -16.51 6.84 4.38
C SER A 62 -17.73 6.41 3.57
N GLY A 63 -17.72 5.19 3.04
CA GLY A 63 -18.84 4.64 2.28
C GLY A 63 -18.74 3.13 2.10
N VAL A 64 -19.89 2.45 2.05
CA VAL A 64 -19.94 1.03 1.68
C VAL A 64 -19.67 0.97 0.18
N VAL A 65 -18.42 0.75 -0.20
CA VAL A 65 -18.06 0.61 -1.61
C VAL A 65 -18.61 -0.74 -2.10
N SER A 66 -19.66 -0.69 -2.91
CA SER A 66 -20.20 -1.84 -3.64
C SER A 66 -19.29 -2.12 -4.83
N PHE A 67 -18.39 -3.09 -4.70
CA PHE A 67 -17.65 -3.64 -5.84
C PHE A 67 -18.59 -4.49 -6.70
N LYS A 68 -18.59 -4.25 -8.02
CA LYS A 68 -19.24 -5.10 -9.03
C LYS A 68 -18.20 -6.02 -9.66
#